data_AF-A0A7C9NY22-F1
#
_entry.id   AF-A0A7C9NY22-F1
#
_cell.length_a   1.000
_cell.length_b   1.000
_cell.length_c   1.000
_cell.angle_alpha   90.00
_cell.angle_beta   90.00
_cell.angle_gamma   90.00
#
_symmetry.space_group_name_H-M   'P 1'
#
loop_
_entity.id
_entity.type
_entity.pdbx_description
1 polymer ?
#
loop_
_entity_poly.entity_id
_entity_poly.type
_entity_poly.pdbx_seq_one_letter_code
_entity_poly.pdbx_strand_id
1 'polypeptide(L)'
;MRKKDKLQRELELYKSLREKDLRIFPVSKKVPPKVNELRELSTVPPLYFALIEELPIEQVKLFKAIVLTEEIALGWLGPQTPVIKLSHLKTVIVALPFWVYLDEKFLLSYTNKLGVLNDEDIHRLEGYAERARIPQDIRGEYIRSLMELLAPYNTESILTYLEKLEEYQFAPSVFIISDDLKNYYENSYFAYAKAASSKNVHKGKNFFAIVEKIPEIGPKLTLYLPQDYLGQKITIKVANNVLFEGTLETLRLEFTNLPELPDYTSWLEAIDVEISV
;
A
#
# COMPACT_ATOMS: atom_id res chain seq x y z
N MET A 1 11.36 28.57 40.54
CA MET A 1 10.52 27.49 39.97
C MET A 1 11.46 26.40 39.48
N ARG A 2 11.24 25.13 39.85
CA ARG A 2 12.12 24.03 39.41
C ARG A 2 11.83 23.72 37.94
N LYS A 3 12.83 23.29 37.16
CA LYS A 3 12.71 22.97 35.72
C LYS A 3 11.54 22.02 35.40
N LYS A 4 11.26 21.07 36.31
CA LYS A 4 10.13 20.13 36.23
C LYS A 4 8.77 20.82 36.27
N ASP A 5 8.62 21.85 37.12
CA ASP A 5 7.36 22.60 37.26
C ASP A 5 7.03 23.40 36.00
N LYS A 6 8.06 23.83 35.25
CA LYS A 6 7.89 24.54 33.98
C LYS A 6 7.39 23.62 32.87
N LEU A 7 8.03 22.45 32.70
CA LEU A 7 7.61 21.46 31.68
C LEU A 7 6.20 20.93 31.95
N GLN A 8 5.84 20.73 33.22
CA GLN A 8 4.48 20.31 33.56
C GLN A 8 3.46 21.37 33.11
N ARG A 9 3.72 22.66 33.36
CA ARG A 9 2.81 23.74 32.93
C ARG A 9 2.67 23.82 31.42
N GLU A 10 3.76 23.60 30.67
CA GLU A 10 3.71 23.57 29.20
C GLU A 10 2.90 22.38 28.70
N LEU A 11 3.04 21.20 29.33
CA LEU A 11 2.22 20.03 28.99
C LEU A 11 0.74 20.26 29.29
N GLU A 12 0.40 20.83 30.45
CA GLU A 12 -0.98 21.17 30.80
C GLU A 12 -1.56 22.21 29.83
N LEU A 13 -0.77 23.22 29.45
CA LEU A 13 -1.18 24.22 28.46
C LEU A 13 -1.46 23.56 27.11
N TYR A 14 -0.55 22.72 26.62
CA TYR A 14 -0.74 21.96 25.38
C TYR A 14 -2.03 21.13 25.44
N LYS A 15 -2.23 20.37 26.52
CA LYS A 15 -3.44 19.56 26.74
C LYS A 15 -4.72 20.40 26.83
N SER A 16 -4.64 21.65 27.31
CA SER A 16 -5.79 22.57 27.39
C SER A 16 -6.17 23.21 26.06
N LEU A 17 -5.19 23.43 25.18
CA LEU A 17 -5.40 23.97 23.83
C LEU A 17 -5.90 22.90 22.88
N ARG A 18 -5.53 21.65 23.16
CA ARG A 18 -5.94 20.48 22.39
C ARG A 18 -7.29 19.98 22.88
N GLU A 19 -8.16 19.60 21.96
CA GLU A 19 -9.35 18.82 22.31
C GLU A 19 -8.93 17.39 22.75
N LYS A 20 -9.87 16.63 23.32
CA LYS A 20 -9.62 15.25 23.78
C LYS A 20 -9.04 14.40 22.64
N ASP A 21 -9.63 14.57 21.46
CA ASP A 21 -9.21 13.97 20.19
C ASP A 21 -8.49 14.99 19.29
N LEU A 22 -7.69 14.51 18.34
CA LEU A 22 -7.00 15.38 17.40
C LEU A 22 -8.00 15.93 16.38
N ARG A 23 -8.35 17.21 16.52
CA ARG A 23 -9.24 17.88 15.56
C ARG A 23 -8.45 18.37 14.35
N ILE A 24 -8.64 17.69 13.22
CA ILE A 24 -8.01 18.03 11.94
C ILE A 24 -8.98 18.79 11.04
N PHE A 25 -8.51 19.88 10.45
CA PHE A 25 -9.29 20.74 9.55
C PHE A 25 -8.87 20.51 8.09
N PRO A 26 -9.83 20.46 7.13
CA PRO A 26 -9.49 20.37 5.73
C PRO A 26 -8.85 21.66 5.22
N VAL A 27 -7.88 21.53 4.32
CA VAL A 27 -7.23 22.67 3.67
C VAL A 27 -7.99 23.11 2.43
N SER A 28 -8.01 24.43 2.17
CA SER A 28 -8.68 25.00 1.00
C SER A 28 -7.89 24.77 -0.29
N LYS A 29 -6.55 24.82 -0.21
CA LYS A 29 -5.65 24.62 -1.36
C LYS A 29 -5.03 23.24 -1.31
N LYS A 30 -5.52 22.35 -2.17
CA LYS A 30 -5.03 20.98 -2.32
C LYS A 30 -3.79 20.96 -3.21
N VAL A 31 -2.62 20.73 -2.60
CA VAL A 31 -1.34 20.56 -3.31
C VAL A 31 -0.88 19.11 -3.12
N PRO A 32 -0.67 18.32 -4.20
CA PRO A 32 -0.17 16.95 -4.11
C PRO A 32 1.13 16.87 -3.29
N PRO A 33 1.24 15.91 -2.35
CA PRO A 33 2.45 15.71 -1.58
C PRO A 33 3.61 15.21 -2.46
N LYS A 34 4.83 15.59 -2.07
CA LYS A 34 6.06 15.08 -2.67
C LYS A 34 7.09 14.80 -1.58
N VAL A 35 7.98 13.85 -1.86
CA VAL A 35 9.17 13.61 -1.04
C VAL A 35 9.97 14.91 -0.88
N ASN A 36 10.62 15.05 0.27
CA ASN A 36 11.35 16.21 0.74
C ASN A 36 10.49 17.44 1.06
N GLU A 37 9.15 17.35 1.02
CA GLU A 37 8.31 18.47 1.44
C GLU A 37 8.16 18.54 2.96
N LEU A 38 8.24 19.77 3.48
CA LEU A 38 7.75 20.10 4.81
C LEU A 38 6.31 20.58 4.70
N ARG A 39 5.41 19.95 5.46
CA ARG A 39 3.98 20.23 5.43
C ARG A 39 3.44 20.45 6.84
N GLU A 40 2.51 21.39 6.98
CA GLU A 40 1.80 21.67 8.22
C GLU A 40 0.46 20.93 8.20
N LEU A 41 0.18 20.13 9.23
CA LEU A 41 -1.13 19.58 9.49
C LEU A 41 -2.02 20.66 10.11
N SER A 42 -3.19 20.88 9.51
CA SER A 42 -4.15 21.87 10.00
C SER A 42 -4.85 21.37 11.26
N THR A 43 -4.20 21.51 12.42
CA THR A 43 -4.70 21.16 13.75
C THR A 43 -4.45 22.29 14.74
N VAL A 44 -5.07 22.21 15.93
CA VAL A 44 -4.76 23.09 17.06
C VAL A 44 -4.35 22.25 18.27
N PRO A 45 -3.11 22.37 18.77
CA PRO A 45 -1.97 23.08 18.17
C PRO A 45 -1.49 22.48 16.82
N PRO A 46 -0.74 23.23 15.99
CA PRO A 46 -0.26 22.74 14.69
C PRO A 46 0.80 21.64 14.86
N LEU A 47 0.79 20.68 13.93
CA LEU A 47 1.81 19.65 13.79
C LEU A 47 2.42 19.73 12.40
N TYR A 48 3.62 19.20 12.24
CA TYR A 48 4.35 19.28 10.98
C TYR A 48 4.86 17.91 10.58
N PHE A 49 4.94 17.70 9.28
CA PHE A 49 5.42 16.49 8.66
C PHE A 49 6.52 16.81 7.66
N ALA A 50 7.69 16.20 7.85
CA ALA A 50 8.71 16.11 6.82
C ALA A 50 8.52 14.79 6.07
N LEU A 51 8.15 14.85 4.78
CA LEU A 51 7.94 13.66 3.96
C LEU A 51 9.29 13.15 3.47
N ILE A 52 9.74 12.01 3.98
CA ILE A 52 11.12 11.52 3.75
C ILE A 52 11.19 10.38 2.73
N GLU A 53 10.11 9.62 2.56
CA GLU A 53 10.07 8.47 1.65
C GLU A 53 8.65 8.35 1.08
N GLU A 54 8.55 7.94 -0.18
CA GLU A 54 7.31 7.58 -0.85
C GLU A 54 7.36 6.11 -1.21
N LEU A 55 6.32 5.38 -0.84
CA LEU A 55 6.08 3.99 -1.18
C LEU A 55 4.92 3.98 -2.21
N PRO A 56 5.23 3.95 -3.51
CA PRO A 56 4.23 3.96 -4.56
C PRO A 56 3.77 2.55 -4.94
N ILE A 57 2.46 2.35 -5.07
CA ILE A 57 1.84 1.15 -5.66
C ILE A 57 0.72 1.59 -6.60
N GLU A 58 0.99 1.51 -7.90
CA GLU A 58 0.07 1.94 -8.95
C GLU A 58 -0.50 3.36 -8.68
N GLN A 59 -1.78 3.43 -8.29
CA GLN A 59 -2.50 4.69 -8.03
C GLN A 59 -2.50 5.12 -6.56
N VAL A 60 -1.89 4.34 -5.66
CA VAL A 60 -1.87 4.59 -4.22
C VAL A 60 -0.44 4.92 -3.79
N LYS A 61 -0.31 6.00 -3.04
CA LYS A 61 0.98 6.47 -2.52
C LYS A 61 0.89 6.58 -1.02
N LEU A 62 1.83 5.94 -0.33
CA LEU A 62 2.01 6.03 1.10
C LEU A 62 3.31 6.78 1.38
N PHE A 63 3.28 7.76 2.26
CA PHE A 63 4.45 8.57 2.59
C PHE A 63 4.91 8.31 4.01
N LYS A 64 6.20 8.04 4.19
CA LYS A 64 6.85 8.04 5.51
C LYS A 64 7.10 9.50 5.90
N ALA A 65 6.53 9.90 7.03
CA ALA A 65 6.52 11.29 7.48
C ALA A 65 7.08 11.39 8.91
N ILE A 66 8.14 12.16 9.08
CA ILE A 66 8.69 12.48 10.40
C ILE A 66 7.86 13.60 11.01
N VAL A 67 7.48 13.42 12.28
CA VAL A 67 6.64 14.38 13.00
C VAL A 67 7.50 15.46 13.65
N LEU A 68 7.13 16.72 13.48
CA LEU A 68 7.74 17.86 14.14
C LEU A 68 6.70 18.71 14.86
N THR A 69 7.16 19.50 15.84
CA THR A 69 6.30 20.32 16.70
C THR A 69 6.91 21.70 16.97
N GLU A 70 6.04 22.69 17.20
CA GLU A 70 6.40 24.02 17.74
C GLU A 70 6.65 23.99 19.26
N GLU A 71 6.23 22.93 19.96
CA GLU A 71 6.38 22.80 21.41
C GLU A 71 7.83 22.47 21.81
N ILE A 72 8.75 23.41 21.58
CA ILE A 72 10.20 23.21 21.69
C ILE A 72 10.59 22.61 23.04
N ALA A 73 10.03 23.09 24.14
CA ALA A 73 10.43 22.62 25.46
C ALA A 73 9.96 21.20 25.76
N LEU A 74 8.87 20.75 25.14
CA LEU A 74 8.35 19.38 25.21
C LEU A 74 9.02 18.45 24.18
N GLY A 75 9.36 18.96 23.00
CA GLY A 75 9.97 18.18 21.91
C GLY A 75 11.51 18.12 21.93
N TRP A 76 12.19 19.06 22.60
CA TRP A 76 13.65 19.10 22.67
C TRP A 76 14.20 18.07 23.66
N LEU A 77 14.83 17.03 23.13
CA LEU A 77 15.41 15.93 23.92
C LEU A 77 16.90 16.14 24.22
N GLY A 78 17.59 16.94 23.41
CA GLY A 78 19.00 17.30 23.63
C GLY A 78 19.64 17.97 22.40
N PRO A 79 20.96 18.19 22.42
CA PRO A 79 21.68 18.82 21.30
C PRO A 79 21.57 18.08 19.97
N GLN A 80 21.23 16.78 20.01
CA GLN A 80 21.03 15.95 18.83
C GLN A 80 19.64 16.11 18.20
N THR A 81 18.69 16.79 18.87
CA THR A 81 17.35 17.02 18.33
C THR A 81 17.44 17.94 17.11
N PRO A 82 17.03 17.50 15.92
CA PRO A 82 17.00 18.33 14.73
C PRO A 82 16.04 19.52 14.91
N VAL A 83 16.47 20.67 14.41
CA VAL A 83 15.75 21.93 14.51
C VAL A 83 15.65 22.52 13.11
N ILE A 84 14.44 22.92 12.74
CA ILE A 84 14.18 23.63 11.49
C ILE A 84 13.66 25.02 11.83
N LYS A 85 14.28 26.03 11.24
CA LYS A 85 13.87 27.43 11.38
C LYS A 85 13.00 27.82 10.20
N LEU A 86 11.73 28.16 10.46
CA LEU A 86 10.80 28.62 9.45
C LEU A 86 10.82 30.15 9.41
N SER A 87 11.84 30.71 8.78
CA SER A 87 12.10 32.16 8.78
C SER A 87 10.91 33.00 8.33
N HIS A 88 10.12 32.50 7.37
CA HIS A 88 8.93 33.18 6.85
C HIS A 88 7.75 33.18 7.83
N LEU A 89 7.66 32.18 8.73
CA LEU A 89 6.64 32.09 9.78
C LEU A 89 7.14 32.62 11.14
N LYS A 90 8.43 32.99 11.24
CA LYS A 90 9.09 33.35 12.51
C LYS A 90 8.96 32.29 13.60
N THR A 91 8.85 31.03 13.19
CA THR A 91 8.68 29.86 14.05
C THR A 91 9.93 28.99 14.01
N VAL A 92 10.15 28.23 15.08
CA VAL A 92 11.10 27.12 15.13
C VAL A 92 10.33 25.84 15.42
N ILE A 93 10.65 24.77 14.70
CA ILE A 93 10.10 23.44 14.95
C ILE A 93 11.22 22.46 15.27
N VAL A 94 10.92 21.47 16.11
CA VAL A 94 11.82 20.38 16.48
C VAL A 94 11.25 19.04 16.07
N ALA A 95 12.12 18.16 15.60
CA ALA A 95 11.73 16.81 15.24
C ALA A 95 11.46 15.94 16.47
N LEU A 96 10.43 15.13 16.39
CA LEU A 96 10.11 14.10 17.37
C LEU A 96 10.72 12.76 16.95
N PRO A 97 11.07 11.88 17.90
CA PRO A 97 11.81 10.64 17.61
C PRO A 97 10.87 9.51 17.14
N PHE A 98 10.01 9.79 16.15
CA PHE A 98 9.14 8.80 15.51
C PHE A 98 8.66 9.31 14.16
N TRP A 99 8.14 8.41 13.34
CA TRP A 99 7.48 8.71 12.07
C TRP A 99 6.10 8.05 12.01
N VAL A 100 5.31 8.50 11.05
CA VAL A 100 4.02 7.91 10.67
C VAL A 100 3.99 7.68 9.17
N TYR A 101 3.11 6.81 8.72
CA TYR A 101 2.79 6.58 7.32
C TYR A 101 1.44 7.22 7.03
N LEU A 102 1.40 8.09 6.02
CA LEU A 102 0.20 8.83 5.65
C LEU A 102 -0.04 8.68 4.16
N ASP A 103 -1.26 8.33 3.77
CA ASP A 103 -1.63 8.21 2.38
C ASP A 103 -1.76 9.59 1.71
N GLU A 104 -1.65 9.60 0.38
CA GLU A 104 -1.75 10.82 -0.41
C GLU A 104 -3.05 11.59 -0.17
N LYS A 105 -4.19 10.90 0.00
CA LYS A 105 -5.50 11.52 0.18
C LYS A 105 -5.57 12.26 1.51
N PHE A 106 -5.02 11.69 2.58
CA PHE A 106 -4.89 12.36 3.88
C PHE A 106 -4.05 13.63 3.76
N LEU A 107 -2.84 13.52 3.21
CA LEU A 107 -1.92 14.65 3.06
C LEU A 107 -2.51 15.76 2.18
N LEU A 108 -3.15 15.41 1.07
CA LEU A 108 -3.80 16.33 0.16
C LEU A 108 -4.97 17.08 0.82
N SER A 109 -5.69 16.41 1.71
CA SER A 109 -6.93 16.94 2.31
C SER A 109 -6.66 17.81 3.53
N TYR A 110 -5.60 17.54 4.29
CA TYR A 110 -5.42 18.11 5.63
C TYR A 110 -4.12 18.86 5.86
N THR A 111 -3.20 18.89 4.88
CA THR A 111 -1.89 19.52 5.08
C THR A 111 -1.56 20.62 4.07
N ASN A 112 -0.96 21.70 4.55
CA ASN A 112 -0.45 22.79 3.74
C ASN A 112 1.05 22.62 3.48
N LYS A 113 1.50 22.80 2.23
CA LYS A 113 2.93 22.82 1.91
C LYS A 113 3.56 24.10 2.45
N LEU A 114 4.63 23.95 3.25
CA LEU A 114 5.43 25.06 3.76
C LEU A 114 6.73 25.28 2.98
N GLY A 115 7.33 24.20 2.46
CA GLY A 115 8.60 24.29 1.76
C GLY A 115 9.13 22.94 1.30
N VAL A 116 10.38 22.96 0.84
CA VAL A 116 11.14 21.78 0.44
C VAL A 116 12.43 21.77 1.27
N LEU A 117 12.73 20.62 1.86
CA LEU A 117 13.95 20.35 2.61
C LEU A 117 15.04 19.84 1.67
N ASN A 118 16.29 20.10 1.99
CA ASN A 118 17.42 19.50 1.29
C ASN A 118 17.68 18.07 1.82
N ASP A 119 18.46 17.29 1.08
CA ASP A 119 18.72 15.89 1.43
C ASP A 119 19.50 15.74 2.75
N GLU A 120 20.36 16.71 3.11
CA GLU A 120 21.09 16.70 4.38
C GLU A 120 20.13 16.82 5.58
N ASP A 121 19.15 17.71 5.50
CA ASP A 121 18.11 17.85 6.51
C ASP A 121 17.26 16.59 6.62
N ILE A 122 16.90 15.97 5.49
CA ILE A 122 16.14 14.72 5.45
C ILE A 122 16.90 13.59 6.14
N HIS A 123 18.16 13.35 5.77
CA HIS A 123 19.00 12.34 6.41
C HIS A 123 19.20 12.58 7.91
N ARG A 124 19.32 13.85 8.32
CA ARG A 124 19.46 14.21 9.74
C ARG A 124 18.16 13.92 10.52
N LEU A 125 17.01 14.22 9.93
CA LEU A 125 15.70 13.95 10.54
C LEU A 125 15.48 12.45 10.68
N GLU A 126 15.68 11.70 9.59
CA GLU A 126 15.49 10.24 9.56
C GLU A 126 16.41 9.54 10.55
N GLY A 127 17.71 9.83 10.49
CA GLY A 127 18.69 9.26 11.42
C GLY A 127 18.45 9.65 12.88
N TYR A 128 17.74 10.75 13.16
CA TYR A 128 17.29 11.07 14.51
C TYR A 128 16.06 10.23 14.91
N ALA A 129 15.04 10.15 14.06
CA ALA A 129 13.82 9.41 14.34
C ALA A 129 14.09 7.91 14.58
N GLU A 130 15.10 7.33 13.93
CA GLU A 130 15.49 5.92 14.11
C GLU A 130 16.27 5.65 15.41
N ARG A 131 17.15 6.58 15.82
CA ARG A 131 18.14 6.35 16.89
C ARG A 131 17.74 6.94 18.23
N ALA A 132 16.98 8.02 18.22
CA ALA A 132 16.63 8.74 19.45
C ALA A 132 15.64 7.94 20.29
N ARG A 133 15.89 7.86 21.59
CA ARG A 133 15.00 7.18 22.53
C ARG A 133 14.00 8.16 23.12
N ILE A 134 12.73 7.77 23.15
CA ILE A 134 11.69 8.50 23.87
C ILE A 134 11.96 8.37 25.38
N PRO A 135 12.17 9.48 26.12
CA PRO A 135 12.46 9.42 27.55
C PRO A 135 11.26 8.94 28.38
N GLN A 136 11.48 8.67 29.66
CA GLN A 136 10.42 8.31 30.62
C GLN A 136 10.00 9.50 31.51
N ASP A 137 10.16 10.72 31.00
CA ASP A 137 9.78 11.96 31.68
C ASP A 137 8.59 12.64 30.97
N ILE A 138 8.27 13.88 31.40
CA ILE A 138 7.15 14.69 30.85
C ILE A 138 7.25 14.86 29.32
N ARG A 139 8.46 14.94 28.76
CA ARG A 139 8.66 15.05 27.31
C ARG A 139 8.30 13.74 26.61
N GLY A 140 8.63 12.63 27.24
CA GLY A 140 8.22 11.30 26.77
C GLY A 140 6.71 11.09 26.82
N GLU A 141 6.05 11.57 27.88
CA GLU A 141 4.59 11.57 27.99
C GLU A 141 3.94 12.37 26.85
N TYR A 142 4.46 13.57 26.58
CA TYR A 142 4.03 14.40 25.45
C TYR A 142 4.16 13.67 24.10
N ILE A 143 5.34 13.10 23.82
CA ILE A 143 5.61 12.40 22.56
C ILE A 143 4.67 11.19 22.38
N ARG A 144 4.49 10.37 23.43
CA ARG A 144 3.58 9.21 23.35
C ARG A 144 2.13 9.64 23.15
N SER A 145 1.70 10.73 23.78
CA SER A 145 0.35 11.26 23.55
C SER A 145 0.16 11.69 22.10
N LEU A 146 1.17 12.29 21.46
CA LEU A 146 1.11 12.60 20.03
C LEU A 146 1.07 11.35 19.15
N MET A 147 1.84 10.31 19.50
CA MET A 147 1.78 9.02 18.79
C MET A 147 0.38 8.41 18.87
N GLU A 148 -0.24 8.40 20.07
CA GLU A 148 -1.61 7.90 20.27
C GLU A 148 -2.63 8.69 19.45
N LEU A 149 -2.47 10.01 19.36
CA LEU A 149 -3.36 10.86 18.57
C LEU A 149 -3.25 10.64 17.05
N LEU A 150 -2.04 10.37 16.56
CA LEU A 150 -1.79 10.13 15.15
C LEU A 150 -2.03 8.67 14.74
N ALA A 151 -2.11 7.75 15.70
CA ALA A 151 -2.26 6.32 15.46
C ALA A 151 -3.46 5.95 14.58
N PRO A 152 -4.67 6.55 14.73
CA PRO A 152 -5.81 6.21 13.88
C PRO A 152 -5.54 6.51 12.39
N TYR A 153 -4.98 7.69 12.10
CA TYR A 153 -4.67 8.11 10.73
C TYR A 153 -3.53 7.28 10.13
N ASN A 154 -2.48 7.05 10.91
CA ASN A 154 -1.38 6.19 10.51
C ASN A 154 -1.86 4.77 10.16
N THR A 155 -2.72 4.20 11.02
CA THR A 155 -3.26 2.86 10.83
C THR A 155 -4.19 2.80 9.62
N GLU A 156 -5.11 3.76 9.48
CA GLU A 156 -6.01 3.85 8.33
C GLU A 156 -5.24 3.95 7.00
N SER A 157 -4.21 4.80 6.94
CA SER A 157 -3.37 4.95 5.75
C SER A 157 -2.63 3.66 5.40
N ILE A 158 -2.07 2.95 6.40
CA ILE A 158 -1.39 1.66 6.17
C ILE A 158 -2.39 0.59 5.71
N LEU A 159 -3.55 0.47 6.37
CA LEU A 159 -4.55 -0.53 6.00
C LEU A 159 -5.09 -0.28 4.59
N THR A 160 -5.41 0.97 4.25
CA THR A 160 -5.83 1.34 2.89
C THR A 160 -4.79 0.95 1.85
N TYR A 161 -3.50 1.16 2.17
CA TYR A 161 -2.40 0.78 1.30
C TYR A 161 -2.26 -0.75 1.15
N LEU A 162 -2.41 -1.50 2.24
CA LEU A 162 -2.36 -2.96 2.26
C LEU A 162 -3.55 -3.62 1.54
N GLU A 163 -4.76 -3.11 1.72
CA GLU A 163 -5.96 -3.60 1.02
C GLU A 163 -5.79 -3.46 -0.50
N LYS A 164 -5.23 -2.32 -0.94
CA LYS A 164 -4.97 -2.09 -2.36
C LYS A 164 -3.88 -3.02 -2.88
N LEU A 165 -2.82 -3.23 -2.11
CA LEU A 165 -1.80 -4.24 -2.39
C LEU A 165 -2.38 -5.64 -2.63
N GLU A 166 -3.29 -6.07 -1.76
CA GLU A 166 -3.97 -7.35 -1.89
C GLU A 166 -4.88 -7.39 -3.13
N GLU A 167 -5.67 -6.33 -3.37
CA GLU A 167 -6.48 -6.22 -4.59
C GLU A 167 -5.63 -6.42 -5.85
N TYR A 168 -4.42 -5.86 -5.92
CA TYR A 168 -3.54 -6.00 -7.09
C TYR A 168 -2.82 -7.34 -7.16
N GLN A 169 -2.31 -7.88 -6.04
CA GLN A 169 -1.65 -9.20 -6.05
C GLN A 169 -2.62 -10.34 -6.41
N PHE A 170 -3.91 -10.16 -6.14
CA PHE A 170 -4.95 -11.15 -6.39
C PHE A 170 -5.93 -10.78 -7.52
N ALA A 171 -5.72 -9.64 -8.20
CA ALA A 171 -6.49 -9.26 -9.38
C ALA A 171 -6.19 -10.26 -10.50
N PRO A 172 -7.20 -10.96 -11.03
CA PRO A 172 -6.97 -11.90 -12.11
C PRO A 172 -6.63 -11.16 -13.42
N SER A 173 -5.62 -11.64 -14.14
CA SER A 173 -5.41 -11.22 -15.52
C SER A 173 -6.43 -11.94 -16.41
N VAL A 174 -7.33 -11.20 -17.06
CA VAL A 174 -8.39 -11.75 -17.92
C VAL A 174 -7.93 -11.79 -19.37
N PHE A 175 -7.93 -12.99 -19.96
CA PHE A 175 -7.61 -13.26 -21.36
C PHE A 175 -8.85 -13.78 -22.10
N ILE A 176 -8.90 -13.52 -23.40
CA ILE A 176 -9.93 -14.04 -24.30
C ILE A 176 -9.27 -15.11 -25.16
N ILE A 177 -9.84 -16.32 -25.19
CA ILE A 177 -9.35 -17.41 -26.04
C ILE A 177 -9.65 -17.08 -27.50
N SER A 178 -8.69 -17.36 -28.39
CA SER A 178 -8.86 -17.16 -29.83
C SER A 178 -9.93 -18.07 -30.42
N ASP A 179 -10.66 -17.56 -31.41
CA ASP A 179 -11.75 -18.31 -32.05
C ASP A 179 -11.25 -19.59 -32.74
N ASP A 180 -10.01 -19.60 -33.25
CA ASP A 180 -9.40 -20.80 -33.85
C ASP A 180 -9.26 -21.95 -32.85
N LEU A 181 -8.81 -21.64 -31.63
CA LEU A 181 -8.69 -22.60 -30.52
C LEU A 181 -10.06 -23.12 -30.09
N LYS A 182 -11.03 -22.22 -29.97
CA LYS A 182 -12.42 -22.57 -29.65
C LYS A 182 -13.00 -23.53 -30.70
N ASN A 183 -12.91 -23.16 -31.97
CA ASN A 183 -13.40 -23.95 -33.10
C ASN A 183 -12.71 -25.31 -33.19
N TYR A 184 -11.41 -25.40 -32.90
CA TYR A 184 -10.69 -26.66 -32.89
C TYR A 184 -11.30 -27.64 -31.86
N TYR A 185 -11.53 -27.20 -30.63
CA TYR A 185 -12.13 -28.06 -29.59
C TYR A 185 -13.59 -28.37 -29.87
N GLU A 186 -14.33 -27.42 -30.43
CA GLU A 186 -15.71 -27.61 -30.86
C GLU A 186 -15.86 -28.53 -32.08
N ASN A 187 -14.80 -28.83 -32.83
CA ASN A 187 -14.92 -29.66 -34.03
C ASN A 187 -14.14 -30.97 -33.95
N SER A 188 -13.12 -31.05 -33.10
CA SER A 188 -12.13 -32.14 -33.16
C SER A 188 -12.24 -33.18 -32.04
N TYR A 189 -12.79 -32.83 -30.86
CA TYR A 189 -12.67 -33.65 -29.63
C TYR A 189 -14.01 -34.20 -29.06
N PHE A 190 -15.08 -34.14 -29.85
CA PHE A 190 -16.47 -34.26 -29.35
C PHE A 190 -16.95 -35.65 -28.90
N ALA A 191 -16.24 -36.73 -29.21
CA ALA A 191 -16.71 -38.09 -28.89
C ALA A 191 -16.28 -38.58 -27.49
N TYR A 192 -15.05 -38.28 -27.08
CA TYR A 192 -14.47 -38.79 -25.84
C TYR A 192 -14.84 -37.96 -24.61
N ALA A 193 -14.93 -36.62 -24.76
CA ALA A 193 -15.34 -35.71 -23.68
C ALA A 193 -16.81 -35.90 -23.25
N LYS A 194 -17.67 -36.45 -24.12
CA LYS A 194 -19.07 -36.79 -23.80
C LYS A 194 -19.21 -38.04 -22.92
N ALA A 195 -18.20 -38.92 -22.89
CA ALA A 195 -18.30 -40.25 -22.27
C ALA A 195 -17.68 -40.34 -20.86
N ALA A 196 -16.76 -39.43 -20.52
CA ALA A 196 -16.08 -39.41 -19.22
C ALA A 196 -16.75 -38.41 -18.28
N SER A 197 -17.28 -38.91 -17.16
CA SER A 197 -18.00 -38.10 -16.16
C SER A 197 -17.10 -37.74 -14.96
N SER A 198 -17.05 -36.43 -14.69
CA SER A 198 -16.90 -35.73 -13.39
C SER A 198 -15.61 -34.97 -13.07
N LYS A 199 -15.83 -33.65 -12.86
CA LYS A 199 -15.18 -32.60 -12.03
C LYS A 199 -14.52 -31.47 -12.83
N ASN A 200 -15.11 -30.27 -12.72
CA ASN A 200 -14.59 -29.01 -13.27
C ASN A 200 -13.41 -28.41 -12.48
N VAL A 201 -12.61 -29.26 -11.83
CA VAL A 201 -11.43 -28.89 -11.05
C VAL A 201 -10.33 -29.88 -11.36
N HIS A 202 -9.18 -29.37 -11.80
CA HIS A 202 -8.01 -30.17 -12.12
C HIS A 202 -6.79 -29.67 -11.38
N LYS A 203 -6.02 -30.59 -10.81
CA LYS A 203 -4.70 -30.31 -10.25
C LYS A 203 -3.66 -30.78 -11.26
N GLY A 204 -3.06 -29.83 -11.98
CA GLY A 204 -1.94 -30.11 -12.86
C GLY A 204 -0.65 -30.35 -12.07
N LYS A 205 0.47 -30.54 -12.78
CA LYS A 205 1.77 -30.77 -12.16
C LYS A 205 2.21 -29.58 -11.29
N ASN A 206 2.05 -28.37 -11.81
CA ASN A 206 2.48 -27.11 -11.19
C ASN A 206 1.39 -26.03 -11.27
N PHE A 207 0.11 -26.40 -11.26
CA PHE A 207 -1.00 -25.44 -11.27
C PHE A 207 -2.29 -26.07 -10.76
N PHE A 208 -3.26 -25.24 -10.39
CA PHE A 208 -4.65 -25.65 -10.22
C PHE A 208 -5.53 -24.96 -11.25
N ALA A 209 -6.46 -25.69 -11.83
CA ALA A 209 -7.39 -25.18 -12.83
C ALA A 209 -8.83 -25.44 -12.41
N ILE A 210 -9.69 -24.45 -12.61
CA ILE A 210 -11.12 -24.53 -12.32
C ILE A 210 -11.89 -23.97 -13.51
N VAL A 211 -12.96 -24.65 -13.95
CA VAL A 211 -13.89 -24.10 -14.94
C VAL A 211 -15.25 -23.82 -14.30
N GLU A 212 -15.70 -22.59 -14.39
CA GLU A 212 -16.99 -22.13 -13.87
C GLU A 212 -17.90 -21.72 -15.03
N LYS A 213 -19.19 -22.06 -14.96
CA LYS A 213 -20.19 -21.59 -15.91
C LYS A 213 -20.84 -20.33 -15.34
N ILE A 214 -20.51 -19.16 -15.89
CA ILE A 214 -21.08 -17.88 -15.47
C ILE A 214 -22.26 -17.54 -16.40
N PRO A 215 -23.49 -17.34 -15.90
CA PRO A 215 -24.67 -17.15 -16.75
C PRO A 215 -24.56 -16.04 -17.80
N GLU A 216 -23.80 -14.98 -17.52
CA GLU A 216 -23.71 -13.77 -18.36
C GLU A 216 -22.55 -13.79 -19.36
N ILE A 217 -21.51 -14.59 -19.10
CA ILE A 217 -20.23 -14.57 -19.85
C ILE A 217 -19.94 -15.94 -20.48
N GLY A 218 -20.66 -16.99 -20.06
CA GLY A 218 -20.41 -18.35 -20.45
C GLY A 218 -19.33 -19.03 -19.60
N PRO A 219 -18.74 -20.13 -20.08
CA PRO A 219 -17.68 -20.83 -19.37
C PRO A 219 -16.41 -20.00 -19.21
N LYS A 220 -15.82 -20.05 -18.01
CA LYS A 220 -14.59 -19.35 -17.62
C LYS A 220 -13.60 -20.31 -16.97
N LEU A 221 -12.35 -20.28 -17.39
CA LEU A 221 -11.23 -21.02 -16.80
C LEU A 221 -10.48 -20.08 -15.86
N THR A 222 -10.19 -20.55 -14.67
CA THR A 222 -9.29 -19.89 -13.73
C THR A 222 -8.10 -20.81 -13.48
N LEU A 223 -6.88 -20.31 -13.72
CA LEU A 223 -5.62 -20.97 -13.41
C LEU A 223 -4.96 -20.29 -12.21
N TYR A 224 -4.61 -21.09 -11.21
CA TYR A 224 -3.80 -20.69 -10.06
C TYR A 224 -2.39 -21.25 -10.21
N LEU A 225 -1.41 -20.35 -10.19
CA LEU A 225 -0.01 -20.65 -10.42
C LEU A 225 0.82 -20.50 -9.13
N PRO A 226 1.94 -21.24 -8.99
CA PRO A 226 2.85 -21.13 -7.87
C PRO A 226 3.48 -19.74 -7.73
N GLN A 227 3.72 -19.30 -6.49
CA GLN A 227 4.25 -17.96 -6.20
C GLN A 227 5.64 -17.71 -6.81
N ASP A 228 6.46 -18.76 -6.92
CA ASP A 228 7.79 -18.70 -7.50
C ASP A 228 7.78 -18.38 -9.00
N TYR A 229 6.64 -18.47 -9.69
CA TYR A 229 6.54 -18.16 -11.12
C TYR A 229 6.35 -16.67 -11.40
N LEU A 230 6.07 -15.87 -10.36
CA LEU A 230 5.86 -14.43 -10.50
C LEU A 230 7.11 -13.75 -11.08
N GLY A 231 6.92 -12.93 -12.11
CA GLY A 231 8.00 -12.25 -12.84
C GLY A 231 8.77 -13.13 -13.83
N GLN A 232 8.46 -14.43 -13.93
CA GLN A 232 9.08 -15.33 -14.91
C GLN A 232 8.29 -15.33 -16.22
N LYS A 233 8.98 -15.63 -17.34
CA LYS A 233 8.31 -15.83 -18.63
C LYS A 233 7.73 -17.24 -18.66
N ILE A 234 6.41 -17.35 -18.79
CA ILE A 234 5.70 -18.62 -18.85
C ILE A 234 5.01 -18.81 -20.19
N THR A 235 4.76 -20.07 -20.53
CA THR A 235 3.94 -20.48 -21.67
C THR A 235 2.88 -21.46 -21.19
N ILE A 236 1.61 -21.15 -21.45
CA ILE A 236 0.48 -22.01 -21.13
C ILE A 236 -0.05 -22.58 -22.44
N LYS A 237 -0.13 -23.89 -22.54
CA LYS A 237 -0.58 -24.61 -23.74
C LYS A 237 -1.78 -25.47 -23.43
N VAL A 238 -2.62 -25.72 -24.43
CA VAL A 238 -3.66 -26.76 -24.39
C VAL A 238 -3.51 -27.65 -25.62
N ALA A 239 -3.25 -28.95 -25.42
CA ALA A 239 -3.02 -29.94 -26.48
C ALA A 239 -2.13 -29.45 -27.64
N ASN A 240 -1.02 -28.79 -27.31
CA ASN A 240 0.00 -28.20 -28.21
C ASN A 240 -0.30 -26.81 -28.80
N ASN A 241 -1.45 -26.20 -28.52
CA ASN A 241 -1.73 -24.82 -28.92
C ASN A 241 -1.43 -23.85 -27.77
N VAL A 242 -0.77 -22.73 -28.06
CA VAL A 242 -0.43 -21.71 -27.05
C VAL A 242 -1.68 -20.92 -26.67
N LEU A 243 -2.04 -20.99 -25.40
CA LEU A 243 -3.14 -20.22 -24.78
C LEU A 243 -2.63 -18.85 -24.30
N PHE A 244 -1.43 -18.82 -23.74
CA PHE A 244 -0.77 -17.61 -23.24
C PHE A 244 0.74 -17.77 -23.32
N GLU A 245 1.44 -16.72 -23.71
CA GLU A 245 2.89 -16.61 -23.60
C GLU A 245 3.25 -15.19 -23.14
N GLY A 246 3.98 -15.07 -22.04
CA GLY A 246 4.33 -13.77 -21.49
C GLY A 246 4.95 -13.85 -20.11
N THR A 247 5.32 -12.69 -19.57
CA THR A 247 5.79 -12.57 -18.18
C THR A 247 4.60 -12.69 -17.24
N LEU A 248 4.72 -13.51 -16.20
CA LEU A 248 3.66 -13.68 -15.22
C LEU A 248 3.61 -12.52 -14.22
N GLU A 249 2.57 -11.69 -14.33
CA GLU A 249 2.39 -10.53 -13.43
C GLU A 249 1.49 -10.86 -12.23
N THR A 250 0.66 -11.90 -12.33
CA THR A 250 -0.32 -12.29 -11.30
C THR A 250 -0.33 -13.81 -11.15
N LEU A 251 -0.66 -14.32 -9.95
CA LEU A 251 -0.72 -15.77 -9.70
C LEU A 251 -2.04 -16.41 -10.13
N ARG A 252 -2.98 -15.59 -10.60
CA ARG A 252 -4.33 -15.99 -11.00
C ARG A 252 -4.60 -15.48 -12.40
N LEU A 253 -4.74 -16.39 -13.35
CA LEU A 253 -5.08 -16.07 -14.74
C LEU A 253 -6.49 -16.56 -15.03
N GLU A 254 -7.26 -15.75 -15.75
CA GLU A 254 -8.63 -16.06 -16.10
C GLU A 254 -8.80 -16.04 -17.62
N PHE A 255 -9.44 -17.05 -18.18
CA PHE A 255 -9.68 -17.18 -19.61
C PHE A 255 -11.18 -17.29 -19.87
N THR A 256 -11.67 -16.45 -20.77
CA THR A 256 -13.07 -16.37 -21.20
C THR A 256 -13.18 -16.77 -22.69
N ASN A 257 -14.42 -16.91 -23.20
CA ASN A 257 -14.71 -17.46 -24.54
C ASN A 257 -14.25 -18.92 -24.72
N LEU A 258 -14.42 -19.74 -23.68
CA LEU A 258 -14.15 -21.17 -23.77
C LEU A 258 -15.16 -21.87 -24.70
N PRO A 259 -14.76 -22.97 -25.36
CA PRO A 259 -15.66 -23.81 -26.13
C PRO A 259 -16.74 -24.39 -25.22
N GLU A 260 -18.01 -24.38 -25.64
CA GLU A 260 -19.09 -24.91 -24.81
C GLU A 260 -19.07 -26.44 -24.77
N LEU A 261 -18.43 -26.98 -23.73
CA LEU A 261 -18.33 -28.42 -23.51
C LEU A 261 -19.34 -28.91 -22.46
N PRO A 262 -19.86 -30.15 -22.60
CA PRO A 262 -20.64 -30.79 -21.55
C PRO A 262 -19.85 -30.89 -20.22
N ASP A 263 -18.55 -31.16 -20.31
CA ASP A 263 -17.58 -31.28 -19.22
C ASP A 263 -16.18 -30.84 -19.70
N TYR A 264 -15.34 -30.30 -18.81
CA TYR A 264 -14.02 -29.74 -19.15
C TYR A 264 -12.82 -30.61 -18.72
N THR A 265 -13.03 -31.82 -18.17
CA THR A 265 -11.96 -32.65 -17.59
C THR A 265 -10.82 -32.91 -18.58
N SER A 266 -11.12 -33.44 -19.77
CA SER A 266 -10.09 -33.72 -20.79
C SER A 266 -9.42 -32.46 -21.32
N TRP A 267 -10.13 -31.33 -21.30
CA TRP A 267 -9.58 -30.04 -21.70
C TRP A 267 -8.58 -29.54 -20.64
N LEU A 268 -8.95 -29.64 -19.37
CA LEU A 268 -8.11 -29.30 -18.23
C LEU A 268 -6.86 -30.20 -18.10
N GLU A 269 -7.00 -31.51 -18.35
CA GLU A 269 -5.88 -32.46 -18.38
C GLU A 269 -4.88 -32.19 -19.49
N ALA A 270 -5.32 -31.53 -20.57
CA ALA A 270 -4.46 -31.16 -21.69
C ALA A 270 -3.73 -29.83 -21.48
N ILE A 271 -3.96 -29.13 -20.35
CA ILE A 271 -3.27 -27.90 -20.01
C ILE A 271 -1.87 -28.23 -19.53
N ASP A 272 -0.87 -27.56 -20.11
CA ASP A 272 0.51 -27.60 -19.65
C ASP A 272 1.04 -26.19 -19.39
N VAL A 273 1.86 -26.05 -18.36
CA VAL A 273 2.47 -24.78 -17.94
C VAL A 273 3.97 -24.95 -17.93
N GLU A 274 4.62 -24.30 -18.89
CA GLU A 274 6.07 -24.31 -19.08
C GLU A 274 6.68 -22.98 -18.59
N ILE A 275 7.83 -23.06 -17.95
CA ILE A 275 8.65 -21.88 -17.61
C ILE A 275 9.77 -21.79 -18.65
N SER A 276 9.95 -20.61 -19.24
CA SER A 276 11.14 -20.34 -20.06
C SER A 276 12.31 -19.99 -19.12
N VAL A 277 13.37 -20.82 -19.17
CA VAL A 277 14.66 -20.55 -18.50
C VAL A 277 15.47 -19.54 -19.31
#